data_AF-A0AAD8SAM2-F1
#
_entry.id   AF-A0AAD8SAM2-F1
#
_cell.length_a   1.000
_cell.length_b   1.000
_cell.length_c   1.000
_cell.angle_alpha   90.00
_cell.angle_beta   90.00
_cell.angle_gamma   90.00
#
_symmetry.space_group_name_H-M   'P 1'
#
loop_
_entity.id
_entity.type
_entity.pdbx_description
1 polymer ?
#
loop_
_entity_poly.entity_id
_entity_poly.type
_entity_poly.pdbx_seq_one_letter_code
_entity_poly.pdbx_strand_id
1 'polypeptide(L)'
;MEYYDQTESYELGNGGSLVFERDLYLVSEKLERPPPQFHGVRIHNTPAGEQQWMITADLKGRGTCRVCGQNITALQGSRFAHFARHDTMGEPMALSSHPVLKIHVEHLDFMLHETRKDLELTRVHAHRAQMALAHHADAIRLLAKDRRSLRLQRAKNVATITRLREKIRTLEVTVRTQQDQIQEMEEDGEDIQGGDDFLSDDNDFEDDEFTDEEDYEFLEPEEDGIIPIDVDEDDEE
;
A
#
# COMPACT_ATOMS: atom_id res chain seq x y z
N MET A 1 5.82 29.94 38.24
CA MET A 1 6.99 30.79 37.92
C MET A 1 7.11 30.76 36.41
N GLU A 2 6.48 31.72 35.75
CA GLU A 2 6.37 31.79 34.30
C GLU A 2 7.69 32.30 33.74
N TYR A 3 8.47 31.44 33.09
CA TYR A 3 9.56 31.88 32.22
C TYR A 3 8.91 32.36 30.93
N TYR A 4 8.66 33.66 30.84
CA TYR A 4 8.44 34.30 29.55
C TYR A 4 9.72 34.15 28.74
N ASP A 5 9.69 33.19 27.82
CA ASP A 5 10.63 33.05 26.73
C ASP A 5 10.39 34.23 25.76
N GLN A 6 10.84 35.42 26.17
CA GLN A 6 10.90 36.59 25.31
C GLN A 6 11.99 36.31 24.29
N THR A 7 11.59 35.71 23.18
CA THR A 7 12.35 35.68 21.94
C THR A 7 12.45 37.10 21.43
N GLU A 8 13.43 37.87 21.94
CA GLU A 8 13.82 39.15 21.38
C GLU A 8 14.42 38.90 19.98
N SER A 9 13.61 39.07 18.94
CA SER A 9 14.06 38.98 17.56
C SER A 9 14.69 40.31 17.14
N TYR A 10 15.97 40.29 16.79
CA TYR A 10 16.68 41.44 16.22
C TYR A 10 16.83 41.28 14.71
N GLU A 11 16.09 42.06 13.93
CA GLU A 11 16.27 42.16 12.48
C GLU A 11 17.47 43.09 12.19
N LEU A 12 18.54 42.53 11.64
CA LEU A 12 19.72 43.31 11.25
C LEU A 12 19.44 44.05 9.94
N GLY A 13 19.32 45.38 10.04
CA GLY A 13 19.09 46.25 8.88
C GLY A 13 19.67 47.67 8.99
N ASN A 14 20.40 48.01 10.06
CA ASN A 14 20.85 49.38 10.34
C ASN A 14 22.34 49.47 10.76
N GLY A 15 23.24 48.85 10.00
CA GLY A 15 24.69 49.04 10.21
C GLY A 15 25.26 48.39 11.47
N GLY A 16 24.69 47.26 11.89
CA GLY A 16 25.30 46.41 12.92
C GLY A 16 26.66 45.90 12.44
N SER A 17 27.68 45.92 13.31
CA SER A 17 29.05 45.50 12.96
C SER A 17 29.19 43.97 12.95
N LEU A 18 28.24 43.24 12.38
CA LEU A 18 28.46 41.82 12.12
C LEU A 18 29.49 41.70 10.99
N VAL A 19 30.65 41.15 11.34
CA VAL A 19 31.83 41.06 10.45
C VAL A 19 31.52 40.29 9.16
N PHE A 20 30.44 39.50 9.13
CA PHE A 20 30.03 38.67 8.00
C PHE A 20 28.75 39.13 7.29
N GLU A 21 28.07 40.19 7.76
CA GLU A 21 26.82 40.68 7.16
C GLU A 21 27.06 41.16 5.72
N ARG A 22 28.06 42.02 5.54
CA ARG A 22 28.47 42.50 4.20
C ARG A 22 28.85 41.36 3.26
N ASP A 23 29.55 40.34 3.78
CA ASP A 23 29.96 39.18 3.00
C ASP A 23 28.74 38.35 2.56
N LEU A 24 27.71 38.21 3.40
CA LEU A 24 26.46 37.52 3.06
C LEU A 24 25.64 38.27 2.02
N TYR A 25 25.57 39.60 2.10
CA TYR A 25 24.92 40.40 1.06
C TYR A 25 25.64 40.26 -0.29
N LEU A 26 26.98 40.33 -0.29
CA LEU A 26 27.78 40.13 -1.50
C LEU A 26 27.61 38.73 -2.09
N VAL A 27 27.56 37.70 -1.24
CA VAL A 27 27.28 36.33 -1.70
C VAL A 27 25.86 36.23 -2.24
N SER A 28 24.88 36.84 -1.60
CA SER A 28 23.50 36.80 -2.08
C SER A 28 23.36 37.47 -3.45
N GLU A 29 23.98 38.63 -3.63
CA GLU A 29 24.04 39.34 -4.91
C GLU A 29 24.70 38.50 -6.00
N LYS A 30 25.87 37.90 -5.71
CA LYS A 30 26.59 37.03 -6.65
C LYS A 30 25.81 35.77 -7.03
N LEU A 31 24.95 35.28 -6.14
CA LEU A 31 24.11 34.11 -6.37
C LEU A 31 22.74 34.47 -6.93
N GLU A 32 22.49 35.75 -7.23
CA GLU A 32 21.20 36.28 -7.69
C GLU A 32 20.04 35.91 -6.75
N ARG A 33 20.29 35.97 -5.44
CA ARG A 33 19.34 35.59 -4.38
C ARG A 33 18.72 36.81 -3.68
N PRO A 34 17.54 36.62 -3.08
CA PRO A 34 16.97 37.59 -2.15
C PRO A 34 17.94 37.95 -1.02
N PRO A 35 17.85 39.16 -0.46
CA PRO A 35 18.70 39.58 0.65
C PRO A 35 18.63 38.60 1.83
N PRO A 36 19.76 38.32 2.51
CA PRO A 36 19.81 37.42 3.67
C PRO A 36 18.85 37.90 4.76
N GLN A 37 18.11 36.96 5.35
CA GLN A 37 17.29 37.22 6.53
C GLN A 37 18.08 36.83 7.78
N PHE A 38 18.13 37.72 8.77
CA PHE A 38 18.83 37.47 10.03
C PHE A 38 17.84 37.34 11.17
N HIS A 39 17.98 36.29 11.97
CA HIS A 39 17.21 36.04 13.17
C HIS A 39 18.16 35.87 14.34
N GLY A 40 18.10 36.78 15.31
CA GLY A 40 18.87 36.69 16.56
C GLY A 40 18.02 36.09 17.69
N VAL A 41 18.60 35.17 18.46
CA VAL A 41 18.05 34.71 19.74
C VAL A 41 19.13 34.87 20.81
N ARG A 42 18.79 35.49 21.93
CA ARG A 42 19.72 35.66 23.06
C ARG A 42 19.93 34.31 23.77
N ILE A 43 21.17 33.85 23.85
CA ILE A 43 21.49 32.54 24.43
C ILE A 43 21.68 32.66 25.94
N HIS A 44 22.54 33.57 26.41
CA HIS A 44 22.92 33.66 27.82
C HIS A 44 23.03 35.11 28.32
N ASN A 45 22.74 35.28 29.61
CA ASN A 45 22.90 36.51 30.36
C ASN A 45 23.82 36.20 31.55
N THR A 46 25.13 36.30 31.35
CA THR A 46 26.07 36.10 32.46
C THR A 46 26.01 37.30 33.42
N PRO A 47 26.17 37.10 34.74
CA PRO A 47 26.18 38.20 35.71
C PRO A 47 27.37 39.17 35.50
N ALA A 48 28.33 38.81 34.65
CA ALA A 48 29.44 39.67 34.21
C ALA A 48 29.07 40.65 33.09
N GLY A 49 27.84 40.61 32.56
CA GLY A 49 27.35 41.57 31.56
C GLY A 49 27.69 41.23 30.10
N GLU A 50 28.36 40.10 29.84
CA GLU A 50 28.59 39.64 28.47
C GLU A 50 27.32 38.97 27.93
N GLN A 51 26.68 39.66 26.99
CA GLN A 51 25.48 39.19 26.29
C GLN A 51 25.90 38.31 25.11
N GLN A 52 25.46 37.04 25.11
CA GLN A 52 25.71 36.12 24.00
C GLN A 52 24.45 35.95 23.15
N TRP A 53 24.59 36.14 21.84
CA TRP A 53 23.52 36.03 20.85
C TRP A 53 23.81 34.90 19.87
N MET A 54 22.82 34.06 19.59
CA MET A 54 22.79 33.14 18.44
C MET A 54 22.18 33.91 17.29
N ILE A 55 22.88 34.01 16.16
CA ILE A 55 22.35 34.67 14.97
C ILE A 55 22.27 33.61 13.86
N THR A 56 21.05 33.31 13.45
CA THR A 56 20.75 32.44 12.31
C THR A 56 20.55 33.33 11.08
N ALA A 57 21.32 33.10 10.03
CA ALA A 57 21.21 33.81 8.77
C ALA A 57 20.71 32.85 7.68
N ASP A 58 19.56 33.17 7.09
CA ASP A 58 18.94 32.39 6.01
C ASP A 58 19.10 33.11 4.68
N LEU A 59 19.76 32.44 3.73
CA LEU A 59 19.78 32.84 2.31
C LEU A 59 18.63 32.14 1.58
N LYS A 60 17.40 32.65 1.74
CA LYS A 60 16.21 32.11 1.04
C LYS A 60 16.20 32.60 -0.40
N GLY A 61 16.14 31.70 -1.37
CA GLY A 61 15.96 31.98 -2.81
C GLY A 61 15.07 30.95 -3.48
N ARG A 62 14.64 31.21 -4.72
CA ARG A 62 13.85 30.25 -5.53
C ARG A 62 14.73 29.03 -5.84
N GLY A 63 14.65 28.03 -4.98
CA GLY A 63 15.48 26.83 -5.01
C GLY A 63 16.27 26.71 -3.72
N THR A 64 16.05 25.61 -3.01
CA THR A 64 16.81 25.15 -1.83
C THR A 64 18.27 24.79 -2.18
N CYS A 65 18.88 25.47 -3.15
CA CYS A 65 20.22 25.19 -3.61
C CYS A 65 21.18 25.60 -2.49
N ARG A 66 21.67 24.59 -1.77
CA ARG A 66 22.67 24.71 -0.72
C ARG A 66 23.88 25.47 -1.25
N VAL A 67 24.66 26.08 -0.36
CA VAL A 67 26.03 26.51 -0.69
C VAL A 67 26.81 25.23 -1.01
N CYS A 68 26.83 24.86 -2.29
CA CYS A 68 27.40 23.61 -2.82
C CYS A 68 28.36 23.93 -3.97
N GLY A 69 29.05 22.90 -4.46
CA GLY A 69 30.08 22.98 -5.48
C GLY A 69 29.70 23.76 -6.74
N GLN A 70 28.41 23.76 -7.11
CA GLN A 70 27.90 24.57 -8.23
C GLN A 70 28.22 26.06 -8.09
N ASN A 71 28.25 26.56 -6.85
CA ASN A 71 28.45 27.96 -6.54
C ASN A 71 29.91 28.27 -6.20
N ILE A 72 30.82 27.28 -6.28
CA ILE A 72 32.21 27.44 -5.82
C ILE A 72 32.91 28.61 -6.51
N THR A 73 32.67 28.81 -7.80
CA THR A 73 33.25 29.91 -8.61
C THR A 73 32.73 31.27 -8.17
N ALA A 74 31.43 31.39 -7.85
CA ALA A 74 30.85 32.61 -7.31
C ALA A 74 31.37 32.92 -5.88
N LEU A 75 31.67 31.87 -5.12
CA LEU A 75 32.16 31.95 -3.74
C LEU A 75 33.68 32.15 -3.66
N GLN A 76 34.43 31.98 -4.76
CA GLN A 76 35.86 32.27 -4.79
C GLN A 76 36.13 33.72 -4.36
N GLY A 77 37.12 33.88 -3.48
CA GLY A 77 37.47 35.18 -2.87
C GLY A 77 36.55 35.63 -1.72
N SER A 78 35.49 34.88 -1.40
CA SER A 78 34.70 35.10 -0.18
C SER A 78 35.17 34.22 0.97
N ARG A 79 34.80 34.56 2.20
CA ARG A 79 35.04 33.72 3.40
C ARG A 79 34.30 32.38 3.33
N PHE A 80 33.29 32.27 2.47
CA PHE A 80 32.45 31.09 2.31
C PHE A 80 33.01 30.05 1.33
N ALA A 81 34.12 30.35 0.64
CA ALA A 81 34.74 29.45 -0.34
C ALA A 81 35.09 28.07 0.24
N HIS A 82 35.42 28.01 1.53
CA HIS A 82 35.80 26.76 2.21
C HIS A 82 34.61 25.92 2.71
N PHE A 83 33.38 26.43 2.62
CA PHE A 83 32.19 25.77 3.16
C PHE A 83 31.39 25.01 2.10
N ALA A 84 31.57 25.31 0.81
CA ALA A 84 30.90 24.63 -0.30
C ALA A 84 31.55 23.27 -0.63
N ARG A 85 31.71 22.39 0.37
CA ARG A 85 32.51 21.14 0.27
C ARG A 85 31.78 19.95 -0.34
N HIS A 86 30.53 20.12 -0.75
CA HIS A 86 29.76 19.05 -1.39
C HIS A 86 29.29 19.49 -2.76
N ASP A 87 29.26 18.57 -3.72
CA ASP A 87 28.68 18.82 -5.05
C ASP A 87 27.15 18.86 -5.02
N THR A 88 26.52 18.90 -6.20
CA THR A 88 25.06 18.90 -6.35
C THR A 88 24.40 17.61 -5.93
N MET A 89 25.14 16.51 -6.05
CA MET A 89 24.70 15.21 -5.61
C MET A 89 24.91 15.07 -4.11
N GLY A 90 25.62 15.99 -3.47
CA GLY A 90 25.95 15.97 -2.05
C GLY A 90 27.19 15.15 -1.74
N GLU A 91 28.02 14.84 -2.74
CA GLU A 91 29.28 14.11 -2.58
C GLU A 91 30.42 15.07 -2.18
N PRO A 92 31.35 14.62 -1.32
CA PRO A 92 32.44 15.46 -0.86
C PRO A 92 33.36 15.86 -2.03
N MET A 93 33.72 17.14 -2.08
CA MET A 93 34.62 17.72 -3.06
C MET A 93 35.99 17.96 -2.46
N ALA A 94 37.04 17.73 -3.26
CA ALA A 94 38.40 18.06 -2.89
C ALA A 94 38.62 19.59 -2.91
N LEU A 95 38.35 20.26 -1.79
CA LEU A 95 38.58 21.70 -1.60
C LEU A 95 39.68 21.97 -0.58
N SER A 96 40.35 23.11 -0.72
CA SER A 96 41.32 23.59 0.26
C SER A 96 40.65 23.78 1.62
N SER A 97 41.24 23.18 2.66
CA SER A 97 40.74 23.32 4.03
C SER A 97 40.78 24.78 4.47
N HIS A 98 39.82 25.16 5.32
CA HIS A 98 39.79 26.50 5.89
C HIS A 98 41.06 26.76 6.73
N PRO A 99 41.76 27.90 6.57
CA PRO A 99 43.06 28.14 7.21
C PRO A 99 43.01 28.14 8.75
N VAL A 100 41.93 28.67 9.34
CA VAL A 100 41.73 28.73 10.80
C VAL A 100 40.80 27.62 11.32
N LEU A 101 39.60 27.47 10.75
CA LEU A 101 38.54 26.57 11.24
C LEU A 101 38.58 25.16 10.63
N LYS A 102 39.75 24.68 10.16
CA LYS A 102 39.91 23.40 9.46
C LYS A 102 39.16 22.25 10.13
N ILE A 103 39.44 22.01 11.41
CA ILE A 103 38.91 20.86 12.17
C ILE A 103 37.38 20.95 12.29
N HIS A 104 36.85 22.14 12.59
CA HIS A 104 35.41 22.32 12.75
C HIS A 104 34.66 22.13 11.44
N VAL A 105 35.19 22.69 10.35
CA VAL A 105 34.58 22.56 9.02
C VAL A 105 34.62 21.10 8.56
N GLU A 106 35.75 20.40 8.74
CA GLU A 106 35.88 18.97 8.41
C GLU A 106 34.95 18.08 9.27
N HIS A 107 34.76 18.40 10.54
CA HIS A 107 33.84 17.68 11.40
C HIS A 107 32.37 17.88 10.99
N LEU A 108 31.97 19.12 10.66
CA LEU A 108 30.63 19.41 10.15
C LEU A 108 30.37 18.70 8.82
N ASP A 109 31.38 18.62 7.95
CA ASP A 109 31.36 17.86 6.70
C ASP A 109 31.02 16.38 6.95
N PHE A 110 31.74 15.77 7.90
CA PHE A 110 31.55 14.39 8.30
C PHE A 110 30.14 14.15 8.86
N MET A 111 29.67 15.01 9.77
CA MET A 111 28.32 14.89 10.35
C MET A 111 27.23 15.03 9.28
N LEU A 112 27.39 15.93 8.31
CA LEU A 112 26.46 16.09 7.19
C LEU A 112 26.43 14.86 6.28
N HIS A 113 27.60 14.25 6.03
CA HIS A 113 27.69 13.04 5.23
C HIS A 113 26.98 11.85 5.91
N GLU A 114 27.26 11.59 7.19
CA GLU A 114 26.62 10.51 7.95
C GLU A 114 25.11 10.70 8.05
N THR A 115 24.64 11.89 8.41
CA THR A 115 23.20 12.17 8.49
C THR A 115 22.50 12.02 7.13
N ARG A 116 23.15 12.37 6.02
CA ARG A 116 22.60 12.13 4.67
C ARG A 116 22.47 10.64 4.38
N LYS A 117 23.49 9.86 4.71
CA LYS A 117 23.48 8.40 4.51
C LYS A 117 22.37 7.73 5.32
N ASP A 118 22.16 8.17 6.55
CA ASP A 118 21.05 7.70 7.40
C ASP A 118 19.68 8.07 6.81
N LEU A 119 19.54 9.29 6.28
CA LEU A 119 18.31 9.72 5.58
C LEU A 119 18.05 8.88 4.32
N GLU A 120 19.09 8.51 3.59
CA GLU A 120 18.95 7.67 2.40
C GLU A 120 18.54 6.24 2.77
N LEU A 121 19.16 5.65 3.80
CA LEU A 121 18.79 4.35 4.34
C LEU A 121 17.32 4.32 4.79
N THR A 122 16.90 5.33 5.55
CA THR A 122 15.51 5.44 6.03
C THR A 122 14.53 5.65 4.88
N ARG A 123 14.90 6.41 3.84
CA ARG A 123 14.09 6.54 2.62
C ARG A 123 13.91 5.21 1.91
N VAL A 124 14.97 4.44 1.74
CA VAL A 124 14.90 3.09 1.13
C VAL A 124 14.04 2.16 1.97
N HIS A 125 14.20 2.19 3.30
CA HIS A 125 13.37 1.40 4.21
C HIS A 125 11.89 1.77 4.10
N ALA A 126 11.56 3.07 4.11
CA ALA A 126 10.19 3.55 3.95
C ALA A 126 9.59 3.12 2.60
N HIS A 127 10.35 3.22 1.51
CA HIS A 127 9.91 2.78 0.19
C HIS A 127 9.62 1.27 0.16
N ARG A 128 10.51 0.44 0.73
CA ARG A 128 10.27 -1.01 0.83
C ARG A 128 9.03 -1.33 1.65
N ALA A 129 8.82 -0.64 2.77
CA ALA A 129 7.62 -0.82 3.59
C ALA A 129 6.35 -0.43 2.83
N GLN A 130 6.38 0.66 2.05
CA GLN A 130 5.25 1.07 1.22
C GLN A 130 4.93 0.04 0.14
N MET A 131 5.93 -0.52 -0.53
CA MET A 131 5.72 -1.58 -1.52
C MET A 131 5.14 -2.85 -0.89
N ALA A 132 5.63 -3.24 0.29
CA ALA A 132 5.06 -4.37 1.03
C ALA A 132 3.59 -4.14 1.40
N LEU A 133 3.22 -2.92 1.83
CA LEU A 133 1.84 -2.56 2.11
C LEU A 133 0.95 -2.64 0.86
N ALA A 134 1.45 -2.20 -0.29
CA ALA A 134 0.73 -2.32 -1.56
C ALA A 134 0.46 -3.80 -1.92
N HIS A 135 1.48 -4.65 -1.86
CA HIS A 135 1.32 -6.09 -2.07
C HIS A 135 0.33 -6.74 -1.10
N HIS A 136 0.36 -6.36 0.18
CA HIS A 136 -0.62 -6.86 1.15
C HIS A 136 -2.04 -6.40 0.84
N ALA A 137 -2.23 -5.16 0.37
CA ALA A 137 -3.53 -4.66 -0.04
C ALA A 137 -4.09 -5.44 -1.23
N ASP A 138 -3.26 -5.77 -2.22
CA ASP A 138 -3.66 -6.60 -3.36
C ASP A 138 -4.02 -8.03 -2.94
N ALA A 139 -3.23 -8.65 -2.06
CA ALA A 139 -3.55 -9.96 -1.52
C ALA A 139 -4.88 -9.96 -0.76
N ILE A 140 -5.17 -8.93 0.04
CA ILE A 140 -6.47 -8.78 0.71
C ILE A 140 -7.61 -8.66 -0.31
N ARG A 141 -7.40 -7.90 -1.39
CA ARG A 141 -8.40 -7.74 -2.46
C ARG A 141 -8.68 -9.07 -3.16
N LEU A 142 -7.66 -9.87 -3.47
CA LEU A 142 -7.81 -11.22 -4.03
C LEU A 142 -8.57 -12.14 -3.08
N LEU A 143 -8.14 -12.24 -1.82
CA LEU A 143 -8.82 -13.06 -0.80
C LEU A 143 -10.28 -12.63 -0.57
N ALA A 144 -10.59 -11.34 -0.71
CA ALA A 144 -11.97 -10.85 -0.63
C ALA A 144 -12.82 -11.30 -1.82
N LYS A 145 -12.26 -11.34 -3.03
CA LYS A 145 -12.92 -11.91 -4.22
C LYS A 145 -13.16 -13.41 -4.03
N ASP A 146 -12.14 -14.16 -3.61
CA ASP A 146 -12.25 -15.61 -3.38
C ASP A 146 -13.31 -15.95 -2.33
N ARG A 147 -13.32 -15.21 -1.22
CA ARG A 147 -14.33 -15.37 -0.18
C ARG A 147 -15.75 -15.11 -0.68
N ARG A 148 -15.95 -14.18 -1.63
CA ARG A 148 -17.27 -13.96 -2.25
C ARG A 148 -17.65 -15.14 -3.14
N SER A 149 -16.72 -15.63 -3.97
CA SER A 149 -16.92 -16.80 -4.83
C SER A 149 -17.31 -18.04 -4.02
N LEU A 150 -16.55 -18.36 -2.96
CA LEU A 150 -16.82 -19.49 -2.08
C LEU A 150 -18.18 -19.40 -1.38
N ARG A 151 -18.64 -18.18 -1.04
CA ARG A 151 -19.99 -17.99 -0.47
C ARG A 151 -21.07 -18.30 -1.50
N LEU A 152 -20.88 -17.87 -2.74
CA LEU A 152 -21.82 -18.16 -3.82
C LEU A 152 -21.89 -19.66 -4.11
N GLN A 153 -20.74 -20.33 -4.21
CA GLN A 153 -20.67 -21.79 -4.39
C GLN A 153 -21.35 -22.53 -3.24
N ARG A 154 -21.10 -22.13 -1.98
CA ARG A 154 -21.81 -22.71 -0.83
C ARG A 154 -23.31 -22.50 -0.90
N ALA A 155 -23.78 -21.32 -1.29
CA ALA A 155 -25.22 -21.06 -1.45
C ALA A 155 -25.85 -21.95 -2.53
N LYS A 156 -25.17 -22.12 -3.68
CA LYS A 156 -25.60 -23.07 -4.73
C LYS A 156 -25.69 -24.50 -4.19
N ASN A 157 -24.64 -24.97 -3.53
CA ASN A 157 -24.62 -26.33 -2.97
C ASN A 157 -25.72 -26.55 -1.92
N VAL A 158 -25.99 -25.55 -1.07
CA VAL A 158 -27.08 -25.60 -0.09
C VAL A 158 -28.43 -25.72 -0.80
N ALA A 159 -28.67 -24.94 -1.85
CA ALA A 159 -29.90 -25.02 -2.65
C ALA A 159 -30.08 -26.42 -3.27
N THR A 160 -29.02 -26.97 -3.86
CA THR A 160 -29.04 -28.34 -4.41
C THR A 160 -29.36 -29.38 -3.34
N ILE A 161 -28.72 -29.30 -2.17
CA ILE A 161 -28.99 -30.20 -1.05
C ILE A 161 -30.44 -30.10 -0.60
N THR A 162 -31.00 -28.88 -0.49
CA THR A 162 -32.40 -28.71 -0.11
C THR A 162 -33.36 -29.32 -1.13
N ARG A 163 -33.10 -29.14 -2.44
CA ARG A 163 -33.92 -29.74 -3.51
C ARG A 163 -33.84 -31.26 -3.49
N LEU A 164 -32.64 -31.84 -3.33
CA LEU A 164 -32.46 -33.28 -3.25
C LEU A 164 -33.16 -33.87 -2.03
N ARG A 165 -33.10 -33.20 -0.87
CA ARG A 165 -33.85 -33.62 0.33
C ARG A 165 -35.36 -33.58 0.13
N GLU A 166 -35.87 -32.63 -0.66
CA GLU A 166 -37.30 -32.61 -1.01
C GLU A 166 -37.66 -33.80 -1.90
N LYS A 167 -36.88 -34.06 -2.95
CA LYS A 167 -37.08 -35.21 -3.83
C LYS A 167 -37.03 -36.54 -3.06
N ILE A 168 -36.10 -36.68 -2.12
CA ILE A 168 -36.03 -37.88 -1.26
C ILE A 168 -37.31 -37.99 -0.44
N ARG A 169 -37.80 -36.92 0.18
CA ARG A 169 -39.05 -36.94 0.95
C ARG A 169 -40.26 -37.31 0.09
N THR A 170 -40.36 -36.78 -1.13
CA THR A 170 -41.45 -37.15 -2.04
C THR A 170 -41.37 -38.62 -2.43
N LEU A 171 -40.17 -39.12 -2.75
CA LEU A 171 -39.96 -40.53 -3.10
C LEU A 171 -40.22 -41.47 -1.91
N GLU A 172 -39.85 -41.08 -0.70
CA GLU A 172 -40.17 -41.83 0.52
C GLU A 172 -41.69 -41.95 0.73
N VAL A 173 -42.46 -40.89 0.42
CA VAL A 173 -43.92 -40.93 0.49
C VAL A 173 -44.49 -41.84 -0.60
N THR A 174 -44.03 -41.74 -1.85
CA THR A 174 -44.53 -42.60 -2.94
C THR A 174 -44.23 -44.07 -2.70
N VAL A 175 -43.04 -44.39 -2.17
CA VAL A 175 -42.67 -45.77 -1.80
C VAL A 175 -43.57 -46.28 -0.69
N ARG A 176 -43.85 -45.47 0.35
CA ARG A 176 -44.79 -45.89 1.41
C ARG A 176 -46.19 -46.12 0.87
N THR A 177 -46.71 -45.23 0.02
CA THR A 177 -48.04 -45.43 -0.58
C THR A 177 -48.11 -46.68 -1.45
N GLN A 178 -47.04 -47.00 -2.17
CA GLN A 178 -46.96 -48.24 -2.95
C GLN A 178 -46.87 -49.47 -2.05
N GLN A 179 -46.12 -49.41 -0.94
CA GLN A 179 -46.06 -50.48 0.06
C GLN A 179 -47.43 -50.71 0.72
N ASP A 180 -48.13 -49.64 1.08
CA ASP A 180 -49.48 -49.72 1.65
C ASP A 180 -50.47 -50.34 0.65
N GLN A 181 -50.41 -49.95 -0.62
CA GLN A 181 -51.23 -50.54 -1.70
C GLN A 181 -50.95 -52.03 -1.89
N ILE A 182 -49.68 -52.44 -1.88
CA ILE A 182 -49.31 -53.86 -2.01
C ILE A 182 -49.84 -54.65 -0.81
N GLN A 183 -49.68 -54.13 0.40
CA GLN A 183 -50.17 -54.79 1.60
C GLN A 183 -51.70 -54.94 1.60
N GLU A 184 -52.43 -53.92 1.17
CA GLU A 184 -53.90 -53.99 1.02
C GLU A 184 -54.31 -55.07 0.00
N MET A 185 -53.63 -55.15 -1.14
CA MET A 185 -53.87 -56.23 -2.12
C MET A 185 -53.51 -57.63 -1.59
N GLU A 186 -52.49 -57.75 -0.74
CA GLU A 186 -52.12 -59.01 -0.09
C GLU A 186 -53.14 -59.44 0.98
N GLU A 187 -53.78 -58.49 1.66
CA GLU A 187 -54.81 -58.74 2.67
C GLU A 187 -56.19 -59.03 2.07
N ASP A 188 -56.56 -58.38 0.95
CA ASP A 188 -57.81 -58.60 0.21
C ASP A 188 -57.69 -59.72 -0.85
N GLY A 189 -56.47 -60.16 -1.16
CA GLY A 189 -56.20 -61.28 -2.04
C GLY A 189 -56.58 -62.60 -1.41
N GLU A 190 -57.79 -63.09 -1.68
CA GLU A 190 -58.06 -64.54 -1.59
C GLU A 190 -57.02 -65.28 -2.45
N ASP A 191 -56.40 -66.31 -1.88
CA ASP A 191 -55.33 -67.11 -2.47
C ASP A 191 -55.78 -67.72 -3.82
N ILE A 192 -55.52 -67.02 -4.94
CA ILE A 192 -55.89 -67.46 -6.30
C ILE A 192 -54.89 -68.49 -6.88
N GLN A 193 -54.09 -69.16 -6.04
CA GLN A 193 -53.37 -70.37 -6.43
C GLN A 193 -54.34 -71.55 -6.57
N GLY A 194 -55.21 -71.47 -7.56
CA GLY A 194 -56.23 -72.47 -7.82
C GLY A 194 -56.92 -72.27 -9.15
N GLY A 195 -56.17 -72.40 -10.26
CA GLY A 195 -56.79 -72.49 -11.58
C GLY A 195 -55.78 -72.35 -12.72
N ASP A 196 -55.33 -73.48 -13.24
CA ASP A 196 -54.76 -73.56 -14.59
C ASP A 196 -55.86 -73.20 -15.59
N ASP A 197 -55.93 -71.93 -16.04
CA ASP A 197 -56.32 -71.55 -17.41
C ASP A 197 -56.40 -70.03 -17.57
N PHE A 198 -56.30 -69.59 -18.83
CA PHE A 198 -56.34 -68.21 -19.36
C PHE A 198 -54.99 -67.54 -19.65
N LEU A 199 -54.21 -68.21 -20.52
CA LEU A 199 -53.48 -67.48 -21.57
C LEU A 199 -54.50 -67.00 -22.62
N SER A 200 -54.99 -65.76 -22.49
CA SER A 200 -55.59 -65.04 -23.62
C SER A 200 -54.58 -64.02 -24.15
N ASP A 201 -54.17 -64.29 -25.38
CA ASP A 201 -53.33 -63.51 -26.28
C ASP A 201 -54.06 -62.24 -26.71
N ASP A 202 -53.99 -61.17 -25.91
CA ASP A 202 -54.39 -59.82 -26.34
C ASP A 202 -53.15 -58.91 -26.26
N ASN A 203 -52.50 -58.82 -27.43
CA ASN A 203 -51.46 -57.88 -27.79
C ASN A 203 -52.09 -56.55 -28.22
N ASP A 204 -52.43 -55.70 -27.25
CA ASP A 204 -52.90 -54.33 -27.48
C ASP A 204 -52.17 -53.31 -26.60
N PHE A 205 -50.88 -53.57 -26.35
CA PHE A 205 -49.93 -52.55 -25.88
C PHE A 205 -49.65 -51.58 -27.04
N GLU A 206 -50.52 -50.59 -27.23
CA GLU A 206 -50.12 -49.36 -27.92
C GLU A 206 -49.11 -48.66 -26.99
N ASP A 207 -47.84 -48.70 -27.40
CA ASP A 207 -46.77 -47.84 -26.88
C ASP A 207 -47.17 -46.38 -27.14
N ASP A 208 -47.98 -45.82 -26.24
CA ASP A 208 -48.06 -44.38 -26.05
C ASP A 208 -46.70 -43.96 -25.48
N GLU A 209 -45.79 -43.70 -26.41
CA GLU A 209 -44.48 -43.12 -26.21
C GLU A 209 -44.70 -41.73 -25.58
N PHE A 210 -44.86 -41.72 -24.25
CA PHE A 210 -44.72 -40.53 -23.42
C PHE A 210 -43.25 -40.13 -23.48
N THR A 211 -42.87 -39.56 -24.62
CA THR A 211 -41.69 -38.73 -24.79
C THR A 211 -41.93 -37.46 -24.00
N ASP A 212 -41.86 -37.56 -22.67
CA ASP A 212 -41.39 -36.46 -21.85
C ASP A 212 -39.89 -36.27 -22.19
N GLU A 213 -39.63 -35.83 -23.42
CA GLU A 213 -38.38 -35.20 -23.85
C GLU A 213 -38.28 -33.81 -23.21
N GLU A 214 -38.36 -33.72 -21.89
CA GLU A 214 -38.02 -32.50 -21.17
C GLU A 214 -37.11 -32.86 -19.99
N ASP A 215 -35.87 -32.41 -20.11
CA ASP A 215 -34.78 -32.41 -19.11
C ASP A 215 -33.70 -33.52 -19.21
N TYR A 216 -33.33 -33.96 -20.42
CA TYR A 216 -32.01 -34.58 -20.67
C TYR A 216 -30.84 -33.56 -20.74
N GLU A 217 -31.00 -32.36 -20.17
CA GLU A 217 -29.91 -31.37 -20.00
C GLU A 217 -29.33 -31.41 -18.57
N PHE A 218 -29.35 -32.59 -17.92
CA PHE A 218 -28.84 -32.77 -16.55
C PHE A 218 -27.68 -33.76 -16.44
N LEU A 219 -26.96 -33.98 -17.54
CA LEU A 219 -25.69 -34.72 -17.57
C LEU A 219 -24.68 -34.02 -18.49
N GLU A 220 -24.32 -32.80 -18.14
CA GLU A 220 -22.94 -32.35 -18.40
C GLU A 220 -22.26 -32.15 -17.05
N PRO A 221 -21.44 -33.12 -16.59
CA PRO A 221 -20.31 -32.74 -15.77
C PRO A 221 -19.37 -32.02 -16.73
N GLU A 222 -19.52 -30.71 -16.90
CA GLU A 222 -18.41 -29.91 -17.40
C GLU A 222 -17.28 -30.07 -16.35
N GLU A 223 -16.40 -31.04 -16.65
CA GLU A 223 -14.97 -30.89 -16.44
C GLU A 223 -14.60 -29.48 -16.86
N ASP A 224 -14.50 -28.57 -15.89
CA ASP A 224 -13.45 -27.54 -15.77
C ASP A 224 -13.87 -26.49 -14.73
N GLY A 225 -13.84 -26.91 -13.47
CA GLY A 225 -13.88 -25.99 -12.33
C GLY A 225 -12.50 -25.47 -11.91
N ILE A 226 -11.43 -25.81 -12.63
CA ILE A 226 -10.15 -25.11 -12.52
C ILE A 226 -10.23 -23.94 -13.48
N ILE A 227 -10.68 -22.77 -12.99
CA ILE A 227 -10.39 -21.53 -13.70
C ILE A 227 -8.87 -21.35 -13.59
N PRO A 228 -8.13 -21.25 -14.72
CA PRO A 228 -6.72 -20.89 -14.72
C PRO A 228 -6.54 -19.61 -13.91
N ILE A 229 -5.49 -19.55 -13.11
CA ILE A 229 -5.03 -18.27 -12.60
C ILE A 229 -4.59 -17.50 -13.85
N ASP A 230 -5.42 -16.58 -14.33
CA ASP A 230 -4.99 -15.56 -15.28
C ASP A 230 -3.93 -14.73 -14.56
N VAL A 231 -2.67 -15.13 -14.76
CA VAL A 231 -1.51 -14.28 -14.55
C VAL A 231 -1.44 -13.41 -15.80
N ASP A 232 -2.25 -12.37 -15.85
CA ASP A 232 -2.06 -11.32 -16.84
C ASP A 232 -0.78 -10.56 -16.47
N GLU A 233 0.28 -10.93 -17.20
CA GLU A 233 1.27 -10.02 -17.73
C GLU A 233 0.53 -8.79 -18.30
N ASP A 234 0.79 -7.61 -17.72
CA ASP A 234 0.87 -6.29 -18.35
C ASP A 234 0.40 -5.19 -17.38
N ASP A 235 1.37 -4.53 -16.76
CA ASP A 235 1.31 -3.09 -16.52
C ASP A 235 2.60 -2.50 -17.13
N GLU A 236 2.63 -2.45 -18.47
CA GLU A 236 3.39 -1.43 -19.21
C GLU A 236 2.55 -0.14 -19.20
N GLU A 237 2.89 0.81 -18.32
CA GLU A 237 2.95 2.26 -18.60
C GLU A 237 3.67 3.03 -17.47
#